data_AF-A0A673XBR4-F1
#
_entry.id   AF-A0A673XBR4-F1
#
_cell.length_a   1.000
_cell.length_b   1.000
_cell.length_c   1.000
_cell.angle_alpha   90.00
_cell.angle_beta   90.00
_cell.angle_gamma   90.00
#
_symmetry.space_group_name_H-M   'P 1'
#
loop_
_entity.id
_entity.type
_entity.pdbx_description
1 polymer ?
#
loop_
_entity_poly.entity_id
_entity_poly.type
_entity_poly.pdbx_seq_one_letter_code
_entity_poly.pdbx_strand_id
1 'polypeptide(L)'
;MGCTLSAEERAALDRSKAIEKNLKEDGVTAAKDVKLLLLGAGESGKSTIVKQMKIIHEDGFSGDDVKQYKPVVYSNTIQSLAAIVRAMDTLGLEYGDKERKVIRLLIIPHTCHHRYAHLHLMTLTWTPSPP
;
A
#
# COMPACT_ATOMS: atom_id res chain seq x y z
N MET A 1 40.44 41.73 -7.97
CA MET A 1 39.10 41.12 -7.87
C MET A 1 39.20 39.87 -7.02
N GLY A 2 39.09 40.03 -5.70
CA GLY A 2 39.16 38.92 -4.75
C GLY A 2 37.92 38.96 -3.87
N CYS A 3 36.90 38.20 -4.23
CA CYS A 3 35.74 38.00 -3.37
C CYS A 3 36.15 37.04 -2.24
N THR A 4 36.25 37.59 -1.02
CA THR A 4 36.23 36.81 0.21
C THR A 4 34.80 36.30 0.40
N LEU A 5 34.50 35.11 -0.11
CA LEU A 5 33.24 34.42 0.23
C LEU A 5 33.21 34.19 1.74
N SER A 6 32.07 34.48 2.37
CA SER A 6 31.89 34.18 3.80
C SER A 6 31.94 32.66 4.02
N ALA A 7 32.30 32.22 5.24
CA ALA A 7 32.34 30.79 5.56
C ALA A 7 31.00 30.08 5.31
N GLU A 8 29.89 30.80 5.48
CA GLU A 8 28.54 30.31 5.23
C GLU A 8 28.24 30.14 3.75
N GLU A 9 28.67 31.07 2.89
CA GLU A 9 28.53 30.96 1.44
C GLU A 9 29.31 29.76 0.90
N ARG A 10 30.52 29.52 1.43
CA ARG A 10 31.34 28.35 1.05
C ARG A 10 30.68 27.04 1.46
N ALA A 11 30.13 26.96 2.67
CA ALA A 11 29.38 25.79 3.13
C ALA A 11 28.06 25.57 2.35
N ALA A 12 27.38 26.63 1.91
CA ALA A 12 26.21 26.53 1.04
C ALA A 12 26.57 26.03 -0.37
N LEU A 13 27.71 26.47 -0.89
CA LEU A 13 28.22 26.07 -2.21
C LEU A 13 28.69 24.62 -2.20
N ASP A 14 29.35 24.17 -1.14
CA ASP A 14 29.74 22.77 -0.95
C ASP A 14 28.52 21.85 -0.77
N ARG A 15 27.48 22.29 -0.05
CA ARG A 15 26.19 21.58 0.01
C ARG A 15 25.51 21.50 -1.35
N SER A 16 25.46 22.59 -2.10
CA SER A 16 24.87 22.61 -3.44
C SER A 16 25.60 21.66 -4.39
N LYS A 17 26.94 21.66 -4.37
CA LYS A 17 27.75 20.71 -5.16
C LYS A 17 27.49 19.25 -4.78
N ALA A 18 27.32 18.96 -3.48
CA ALA A 18 26.98 17.62 -3.03
C ALA A 18 25.58 17.19 -3.53
N ILE A 19 24.60 18.09 -3.49
CA ILE A 19 23.25 17.84 -4.02
C ILE A 19 23.30 17.58 -5.53
N GLU A 20 24.04 18.40 -6.28
CA GLU A 20 24.18 18.27 -7.73
C GLU A 20 24.87 16.96 -8.13
N LYS A 21 25.86 16.53 -7.35
CA LYS A 21 26.51 15.23 -7.52
C LYS A 21 25.52 14.09 -7.29
N ASN A 22 24.75 14.13 -6.18
CA ASN A 22 23.75 13.12 -5.89
C ASN A 22 22.66 13.07 -6.98
N LEU A 23 22.16 14.21 -7.43
CA LEU A 23 21.18 14.30 -8.53
C LEU A 23 21.69 13.68 -9.82
N LYS A 24 22.97 13.86 -10.13
CA LYS A 24 23.59 13.27 -11.32
C LYS A 24 23.71 11.74 -11.18
N GLU A 25 24.08 11.24 -10.01
CA GLU A 25 24.16 9.80 -9.71
C GLU A 25 22.77 9.14 -9.75
N ASP A 26 21.76 9.79 -9.16
CA ASP A 26 20.36 9.36 -9.20
C ASP A 26 19.83 9.36 -10.63
N GLY A 27 20.16 10.38 -11.44
CA GLY A 27 19.77 10.47 -12.84
C GLY A 27 20.33 9.34 -13.69
N VAL A 28 21.59 8.95 -13.46
CA VAL A 28 22.22 7.81 -14.16
C VAL A 28 21.60 6.48 -13.72
N THR A 29 21.24 6.35 -12.45
CA THR A 29 20.59 5.14 -11.92
C THR A 29 19.18 5.00 -12.47
N ALA A 30 18.38 6.07 -12.41
CA ALA A 30 17.02 6.11 -12.93
C ALA A 30 16.94 5.87 -14.45
N ALA A 31 17.97 6.27 -15.20
CA ALA A 31 18.05 6.01 -16.64
C ALA A 31 18.27 4.52 -16.98
N LYS A 32 18.81 3.73 -16.03
CA LYS A 32 19.02 2.29 -16.18
C LYS A 32 17.81 1.47 -15.72
N ASP A 33 16.91 2.06 -14.94
CA ASP A 33 15.73 1.38 -14.41
C ASP A 33 14.68 1.13 -15.50
N VAL A 34 14.28 -0.13 -15.65
CA VAL A 34 13.19 -0.53 -16.56
C VAL A 34 11.87 -0.51 -15.78
N LYS A 35 10.93 0.37 -16.19
CA LYS A 35 9.61 0.50 -15.57
C LYS A 35 8.59 -0.37 -16.29
N LEU A 36 7.93 -1.26 -15.56
CA LEU A 36 6.88 -2.14 -16.07
C LEU A 36 5.52 -1.74 -15.48
N LEU A 37 4.49 -1.67 -16.33
CA LEU A 37 3.11 -1.39 -15.91
C LEU A 37 2.25 -2.63 -16.08
N LEU A 38 1.63 -3.09 -14.99
CA LEU A 38 0.67 -4.19 -15.01
C LEU A 38 -0.74 -3.62 -15.15
N LEU A 39 -1.39 -3.89 -16.28
CA LEU A 39 -2.77 -3.50 -16.56
C LEU A 39 -3.72 -4.69 -16.42
N GLY A 40 -4.93 -4.44 -15.91
CA GLY A 40 -5.97 -5.46 -15.77
C GLY A 40 -7.14 -4.96 -14.93
N ALA A 41 -8.26 -5.68 -14.97
CA ALA A 41 -9.46 -5.38 -14.20
C ALA A 41 -9.20 -5.37 -12.67
N GLY A 42 -10.12 -4.78 -11.89
CA GLY A 42 -10.10 -4.92 -10.44
C GLY A 42 -9.97 -6.40 -10.05
N GLU A 43 -9.16 -6.69 -9.03
CA GLU A 43 -8.98 -8.05 -8.49
C GLU A 43 -8.34 -9.09 -9.45
N SER A 44 -7.86 -8.69 -10.62
CA SER A 44 -7.22 -9.58 -11.63
C SER A 44 -5.89 -10.23 -11.21
N GLY A 45 -5.47 -10.12 -9.94
CA GLY A 45 -4.24 -10.72 -9.44
C GLY A 45 -2.95 -9.92 -9.71
N LYS A 46 -3.02 -8.66 -10.15
CA LYS A 46 -1.82 -7.80 -10.37
C LYS A 46 -0.91 -7.74 -9.14
N SER A 47 -1.49 -7.54 -7.96
CA SER A 47 -0.74 -7.53 -6.69
C SER A 47 -0.13 -8.89 -6.36
N THR A 48 -0.74 -9.99 -6.83
CA THR A 48 -0.21 -11.34 -6.66
C THR A 48 1.04 -11.54 -7.52
N ILE A 49 1.04 -11.07 -8.77
CA ILE A 49 2.21 -11.13 -9.66
C ILE A 49 3.38 -10.35 -9.05
N VAL A 50 3.14 -9.13 -8.55
CA VAL A 50 4.18 -8.33 -7.89
C VAL A 50 4.74 -9.04 -6.64
N LYS A 51 3.87 -9.65 -5.82
CA LYS A 51 4.30 -10.44 -4.65
C LYS A 51 5.14 -11.65 -5.06
N GLN A 52 4.82 -12.32 -6.16
CA GLN A 52 5.63 -13.43 -6.68
C GLN A 52 6.98 -12.95 -7.20
N MET A 53 7.04 -11.78 -7.86
CA MET A 53 8.32 -11.19 -8.27
C MET A 53 9.23 -10.93 -7.07
N LYS A 54 8.68 -10.45 -5.94
CA LYS A 54 9.41 -10.29 -4.68
C LYS A 54 9.97 -11.61 -4.15
N ILE A 55 9.20 -12.70 -4.21
CA ILE A 55 9.66 -14.02 -3.73
C ILE A 55 10.81 -14.57 -4.60
N ILE A 56 10.77 -14.35 -5.92
CA ILE A 56 11.72 -14.96 -6.86
C ILE A 56 13.01 -14.13 -7.00
N HIS A 57 12.92 -12.80 -6.93
CA HIS A 57 14.04 -11.89 -7.25
C HIS A 57 14.58 -11.11 -6.05
N GLU A 58 13.90 -11.13 -4.90
CA GLU A 58 14.38 -10.54 -3.65
C GLU A 58 14.51 -11.63 -2.57
N ASP A 59 15.05 -11.29 -1.39
CA ASP A 59 15.19 -12.21 -0.22
C ASP A 59 13.84 -12.62 0.42
N GLY A 60 12.73 -12.50 -0.30
CA GLY A 60 11.38 -12.83 0.16
C GLY A 60 10.77 -11.77 1.10
N PHE A 61 9.95 -12.23 2.05
CA PHE A 61 9.27 -11.34 3.00
C PHE A 61 10.04 -11.27 4.32
N SER A 62 10.38 -10.05 4.73
CA SER A 62 11.02 -9.78 6.02
C SER A 62 10.05 -9.97 7.19
N GLY A 63 10.60 -10.07 8.41
CA GLY A 63 9.77 -10.14 9.62
C GLY A 63 8.86 -8.93 9.82
N ASP A 64 9.26 -7.76 9.32
CA ASP A 64 8.45 -6.54 9.39
C ASP A 64 7.35 -6.52 8.33
N ASP A 65 7.60 -7.06 7.12
CA ASP A 65 6.55 -7.29 6.12
C ASP A 65 5.43 -8.18 6.71
N VAL A 66 5.81 -9.25 7.43
CA VAL A 66 4.85 -10.16 8.07
C VAL A 66 4.00 -9.43 9.11
N LYS A 67 4.59 -8.54 9.91
CA LYS A 67 3.84 -7.73 10.89
C LYS A 67 2.83 -6.81 10.21
N GLN A 68 3.20 -6.23 9.07
CA GLN A 68 2.31 -5.37 8.28
C GLN A 68 1.18 -6.16 7.60
N TYR A 69 1.43 -7.40 7.16
CA TYR A 69 0.40 -8.22 6.52
C TYR A 69 -0.59 -8.86 7.51
N LYS A 70 -0.18 -9.15 8.76
CA LYS A 70 -1.07 -9.70 9.80
C LYS A 70 -2.43 -8.97 9.92
N PRO A 71 -2.51 -7.64 10.13
CA PRO A 71 -3.79 -6.94 10.23
C PRO A 71 -4.59 -6.99 8.93
N VAL A 72 -3.93 -7.02 7.76
CA VAL A 72 -4.59 -7.16 6.46
C VAL A 72 -5.29 -8.52 6.35
N VAL A 73 -4.63 -9.60 6.77
CA VAL A 73 -5.21 -10.96 6.77
C VAL A 73 -6.42 -11.04 7.71
N TYR A 74 -6.32 -10.46 8.91
CA TYR A 74 -7.45 -10.42 9.84
C TYR A 74 -8.63 -9.62 9.27
N SER A 75 -8.36 -8.46 8.69
CA SER A 75 -9.39 -7.64 8.04
C SER A 75 -10.08 -8.39 6.90
N ASN A 76 -9.30 -9.01 6.01
CA ASN A 76 -9.84 -9.78 4.89
C ASN A 76 -10.70 -10.97 5.35
N THR A 77 -10.27 -11.68 6.40
CA THR A 77 -11.04 -12.79 6.98
C THR A 77 -12.38 -12.32 7.53
N ILE A 78 -12.40 -11.23 8.31
CA ILE A 78 -13.63 -10.67 8.88
C ILE A 78 -14.55 -10.14 7.78
N GLN A 79 -14.00 -9.46 6.77
CA GLN A 79 -14.77 -8.97 5.62
C GLN A 79 -15.39 -10.12 4.80
N SER A 80 -14.63 -11.18 4.55
CA SER A 80 -15.11 -12.37 3.83
C SER A 80 -16.25 -13.04 4.60
N LEU A 81 -16.10 -13.21 5.91
CA LEU A 81 -17.16 -13.76 6.75
C LEU A 81 -18.41 -12.87 6.77
N ALA A 82 -18.25 -11.55 6.84
CA ALA A 82 -19.36 -10.61 6.76
C ALA A 82 -20.07 -10.64 5.39
N ALA A 83 -19.34 -10.88 4.31
CA ALA A 83 -19.91 -11.02 2.97
C ALA A 83 -20.77 -12.30 2.88
N ILE A 84 -20.28 -13.42 3.41
CA ILE A 84 -21.03 -14.68 3.47
C ILE A 84 -22.31 -14.53 4.29
N VAL A 85 -22.22 -13.92 5.47
CA VAL A 85 -23.39 -13.67 6.34
C VAL A 85 -24.46 -12.84 5.63
N ARG A 86 -24.07 -11.77 4.92
CA ARG A 86 -25.00 -10.97 4.12
C ARG A 86 -25.60 -11.74 2.94
N ALA A 87 -24.80 -12.59 2.30
CA ALA A 87 -25.27 -13.42 1.20
C ALA A 87 -26.29 -14.47 1.68
N MET A 88 -26.08 -15.07 2.86
CA MET A 88 -27.04 -15.99 3.48
C MET A 88 -28.39 -15.31 3.74
N ASP A 89 -28.39 -14.07 4.26
CA ASP A 89 -29.62 -13.28 4.44
C ASP A 89 -30.32 -13.01 3.10
N THR A 90 -29.55 -12.66 2.06
CA THR A 90 -30.08 -12.38 0.72
C THR A 90 -30.70 -13.62 0.08
N LEU A 91 -30.11 -14.78 0.33
CA LEU A 91 -30.58 -16.07 -0.18
C LEU A 91 -31.65 -16.73 0.73
N GLY A 92 -31.97 -16.13 1.88
CA GLY A 92 -32.94 -16.67 2.83
C GLY A 92 -32.49 -17.97 3.50
N LEU A 93 -31.19 -18.23 3.58
CA LEU A 93 -30.65 -19.46 4.18
C LEU A 93 -30.64 -19.36 5.71
N GLU A 94 -31.34 -20.28 6.37
CA GLU A 94 -31.30 -20.36 7.82
C GLU A 94 -29.98 -20.97 8.32
N TYR A 95 -29.49 -20.45 9.44
CA TYR A 95 -28.37 -21.07 10.14
C TYR A 95 -28.81 -22.42 10.72
N GLY A 96 -28.02 -23.47 10.47
CA GLY A 96 -28.26 -24.79 11.07
C GLY A 96 -28.19 -24.80 12.60
N ASP A 97 -27.57 -23.78 13.19
CA ASP A 97 -27.48 -23.57 14.63
C ASP A 97 -27.92 -22.14 14.96
N LYS A 98 -28.90 -22.01 15.86
CA LYS A 98 -29.54 -20.74 16.22
C LYS A 98 -28.61 -19.84 17.03
N GLU A 99 -27.63 -20.37 17.74
CA GLU A 99 -26.66 -19.57 18.50
C GLU A 99 -25.72 -18.77 17.58
N ARG A 100 -25.50 -19.27 16.36
CA ARG A 100 -24.69 -18.58 15.33
C ARG A 100 -25.33 -17.29 14.81
N LYS A 101 -26.63 -17.06 15.10
CA LYS A 101 -27.27 -15.77 14.85
C LYS A 101 -26.67 -14.64 15.69
N VAL A 102 -26.06 -14.94 16.84
CA VAL A 102 -25.40 -13.92 17.68
C VAL A 102 -24.11 -13.41 17.01
N ILE A 103 -23.40 -14.30 16.31
CA ILE A 103 -22.17 -13.97 15.56
C ILE A 103 -22.45 -12.92 14.46
N ARG A 104 -23.65 -12.93 13.88
CA ARG A 104 -24.12 -11.92 12.92
C ARG A 104 -24.11 -10.50 13.52
N LEU A 105 -24.55 -10.35 14.77
CA LEU A 105 -24.64 -9.04 15.44
C LEU A 105 -23.25 -8.47 15.76
N LEU A 106 -22.26 -9.33 15.97
CA LEU A 106 -20.89 -8.93 16.30
C LEU A 106 -20.10 -8.50 15.05
N ILE A 107 -20.31 -9.14 13.89
CA ILE A 107 -19.45 -8.96 12.72
C ILE A 107 -19.85 -7.76 11.85
N ILE A 108 -21.16 -7.55 11.66
CA ILE A 108 -21.67 -6.50 10.75
C ILE A 108 -21.23 -5.08 11.14
N PRO A 109 -21.31 -4.64 12.42
CA PRO A 109 -20.91 -3.27 12.79
C PRO A 109 -19.41 -3.01 12.64
N HIS A 110 -18.55 -3.99 12.90
CA HIS A 110 -17.09 -3.83 12.78
C HIS A 110 -16.61 -3.62 11.33
N THR A 111 -17.37 -4.08 10.33
CA THR A 111 -17.02 -3.87 8.91
C THR A 111 -17.38 -2.50 8.35
N CYS A 112 -18.23 -1.73 9.02
CA CYS A 112 -18.68 -0.41 8.55
C CYS A 112 -17.56 0.65 8.70
N HIS A 113 -16.74 0.54 9.75
CA HIS A 113 -15.64 1.47 10.01
C HIS A 113 -14.43 1.25 9.09
N HIS A 114 -14.19 0.00 8.68
CA HIS A 114 -12.96 -0.35 7.94
C HIS A 114 -13.02 -0.01 6.44
N ARG A 115 -14.23 0.10 5.86
CA ARG A 115 -14.41 0.45 4.45
C ARG A 115 -14.08 1.91 4.17
N TYR A 116 -14.23 2.80 5.16
CA TYR A 116 -13.82 4.21 5.06
C TYR A 116 -12.29 4.37 5.07
N ALA A 117 -11.56 3.58 5.86
CA ALA A 117 -10.10 3.69 5.94
C ALA A 117 -9.37 3.22 4.66
N HIS A 118 -9.85 2.14 4.03
CA HIS A 118 -9.22 1.62 2.81
C HIS A 118 -9.52 2.47 1.58
N LEU A 119 -10.69 3.11 1.52
CA LEU A 119 -11.01 4.07 0.45
C LEU A 119 -10.16 5.34 0.59
N HIS A 120 -9.91 5.81 1.82
CA HIS A 120 -9.11 7.01 2.08
C HIS A 120 -7.62 6.82 1.78
N LEU A 121 -7.07 5.62 1.92
CA LEU A 121 -5.69 5.32 1.49
C LEU A 121 -5.54 5.26 -0.04
N MET A 122 -6.59 4.81 -0.75
CA MET A 122 -6.58 4.74 -2.22
C MET A 122 -6.82 6.10 -2.87
N THR A 123 -7.58 7.02 -2.24
CA THR A 123 -7.77 8.39 -2.77
C THR A 123 -6.61 9.34 -2.47
N LEU A 124 -5.86 9.14 -1.37
CA LEU A 124 -4.71 9.99 -1.02
C LEU A 124 -3.45 9.75 -1.87
N THR A 125 -3.40 8.69 -2.69
CA THR A 125 -2.29 8.43 -3.63
C THR A 125 -2.58 8.89 -5.06
N TRP A 126 -3.76 9.49 -5.30
CA TRP A 126 -4.23 9.93 -6.61
C TRP A 126 -4.88 11.32 -6.55
N THR A 127 -4.19 12.30 -5.94
CA THR A 127 -4.45 13.72 -6.24
C THR A 127 -3.46 14.17 -7.33
N PRO A 128 -3.90 14.37 -8.58
CA PRO A 128 -3.06 15.06 -9.55
C PRO A 128 -2.89 16.51 -9.10
N SER A 129 -1.64 16.92 -8.89
CA SER A 129 -1.27 18.32 -8.68
C SER A 129 -1.73 19.16 -9.89
N PRO A 130 -2.52 20.23 -9.69
CA PRO A 130 -2.95 21.10 -10.79
C PRO A 130 -1.80 21.97 -11.30
N PRO A 131 -1.90 22.48 -12.55
CA PRO A 131 -0.86 23.26 -13.23
C PRO A 131 -0.63 24.64 -12.60
#